data_AF-A0A554L753-F1
#
_entry.id   AF-A0A554L753-F1
#
_cell.length_a   1.000
_cell.length_b   1.000
_cell.length_c   1.000
_cell.angle_alpha   90.00
_cell.angle_beta   90.00
_cell.angle_gamma   90.00
#
_symmetry.space_group_name_H-M   'P 1'
#
loop_
_entity.id
_entity.type
_entity.pdbx_description
1 polymer ?
#
loop_
_entity_poly.entity_id
_entity_poly.type
_entity_poly.pdbx_seq_one_letter_code
_entity_poly.pdbx_strand_id
1 'polypeptide(L)'
;MVLPPESKTIMKKAKNPKNTNYQIDMSGKIEQTNKDTVLAYSNAEQYSVAIPKKVKRQVQEFFRRQGLTRLYVYTLFSLGIFYLLKNIKGRHDIIIDLEYPGRDKLIKSLIKAFMESRNRDISYIKFSRIGNRPKAHYAAKNVFDKKVKPNYTIKLEDVNNALKKAGGRLRECFSTLVDAQSQPMTKSIPKKRNKVK
;
A
#
# COMPACT_ATOMS: atom_id res chain seq x y z
N MET A 1 3.63 -61.06 -37.66
CA MET A 1 2.81 -59.89 -37.26
C MET A 1 3.56 -59.20 -36.12
N VAL A 2 4.31 -58.14 -36.41
CA VAL A 2 5.16 -57.46 -35.41
C VAL A 2 4.45 -56.17 -35.02
N LEU A 3 4.12 -56.03 -33.73
CA LEU A 3 3.53 -54.82 -33.17
C LEU A 3 4.57 -53.68 -33.17
N PRO A 4 4.17 -52.42 -33.48
CA PRO A 4 5.09 -51.30 -33.46
C PRO A 4 5.44 -50.88 -32.02
N PRO A 5 6.63 -50.28 -31.80
CA PRO A 5 7.07 -49.87 -30.47
C PRO A 5 6.30 -48.64 -29.98
N GLU A 6 5.93 -48.67 -28.70
CA GLU A 6 5.22 -47.59 -28.00
C GLU A 6 6.00 -46.27 -28.08
N SER A 7 5.35 -45.25 -28.65
CA SER A 7 5.83 -43.88 -28.66
C SER A 7 5.89 -43.34 -27.22
N LYS A 8 7.10 -43.15 -26.69
CA LYS A 8 7.33 -42.37 -25.47
C LYS A 8 6.92 -40.92 -25.70
N THR A 9 5.68 -40.59 -25.33
CA THR A 9 5.21 -39.21 -25.24
C THR A 9 6.09 -38.47 -24.23
N ILE A 10 7.01 -37.64 -24.74
CA ILE A 10 7.77 -36.68 -23.95
C ILE A 10 6.75 -35.69 -23.39
N MET A 11 6.36 -35.89 -22.12
CA MET A 11 5.55 -34.92 -21.40
C MET A 11 6.36 -33.62 -21.33
N LYS A 12 6.00 -32.65 -22.18
CA LYS A 12 6.46 -31.27 -22.05
C LYS A 12 6.05 -30.80 -20.65
N LYS A 13 7.02 -30.62 -19.75
CA LYS A 13 6.79 -29.91 -18.48
C LYS A 13 6.05 -28.62 -18.79
N ALA A 14 4.80 -28.51 -18.35
CA ALA A 14 4.07 -27.26 -18.41
C ALA A 14 4.91 -26.20 -17.71
N LYS A 15 5.22 -25.10 -18.41
CA LYS A 15 5.85 -23.93 -17.79
C LYS A 15 4.97 -23.53 -16.61
N ASN A 16 5.51 -23.64 -15.40
CA ASN A 16 4.89 -23.14 -14.18
C ASN A 16 4.45 -21.68 -14.45
N PRO A 17 3.19 -21.29 -14.23
CA PRO A 17 2.78 -19.91 -14.43
C PRO A 17 3.69 -19.03 -13.57
N LYS A 18 4.39 -18.08 -14.21
CA LYS A 18 5.20 -17.09 -13.48
C LYS A 18 4.30 -16.47 -12.41
N ASN A 19 4.60 -16.70 -11.13
CA ASN A 19 4.00 -15.93 -10.04
C ASN A 19 4.39 -14.46 -10.27
N THR A 20 3.48 -13.70 -10.87
CA THR A 20 3.68 -12.28 -11.21
C THR A 20 3.47 -11.43 -9.96
N ASN A 21 4.45 -11.46 -9.07
CA ASN A 21 4.42 -10.65 -7.86
C ASN A 21 4.54 -9.17 -8.25
N TYR A 22 3.67 -8.32 -7.71
CA TYR A 22 3.76 -6.88 -7.88
C TYR A 22 4.49 -6.27 -6.69
N GLN A 23 5.52 -5.48 -6.97
CA GLN A 23 6.19 -4.66 -5.97
C GLN A 23 5.65 -3.24 -6.05
N ILE A 24 5.24 -2.69 -4.91
CA ILE A 24 4.79 -1.30 -4.78
C ILE A 24 5.85 -0.52 -4.02
N ASP A 25 6.22 0.62 -4.58
CA ASP A 25 7.18 1.56 -4.02
C ASP A 25 6.63 3.00 -4.06
N MET A 26 7.20 3.89 -3.26
CA MET A 26 6.79 5.28 -3.09
C MET A 26 7.95 6.25 -3.36
N SER A 27 7.62 7.40 -3.95
CA SER A 27 8.50 8.55 -4.03
C SER A 27 7.82 9.79 -3.46
N GLY A 28 8.50 10.45 -2.50
CA GLY A 28 7.96 11.57 -1.72
C GLY A 28 7.02 11.10 -0.62
N LYS A 29 7.31 11.43 0.63
CA LYS A 29 6.51 10.91 1.76
C LYS A 29 5.16 11.61 1.91
N ILE A 30 4.13 10.90 2.36
CA ILE A 30 2.78 11.49 2.53
C ILE A 30 2.80 12.64 3.56
N GLU A 31 3.63 12.58 4.59
CA GLU A 31 3.75 13.66 5.58
C GLU A 31 4.43 14.93 5.03
N GLN A 32 5.15 14.84 3.91
CA GLN A 32 5.76 15.99 3.25
C GLN A 32 4.72 16.74 2.42
N THR A 33 3.86 17.52 3.07
CA THR A 33 2.72 18.21 2.43
C THR A 33 3.11 19.40 1.54
N ASN A 34 4.41 19.70 1.40
CA ASN A 34 4.95 20.63 0.43
C ASN A 34 5.30 19.99 -0.92
N LYS A 35 5.32 18.65 -1.00
CA LYS A 35 5.63 17.88 -2.20
C LYS A 35 4.50 16.91 -2.52
N ASP A 36 4.39 16.57 -3.80
CA ASP A 36 3.51 15.49 -4.23
C ASP A 36 4.08 14.15 -3.74
N THR A 37 3.25 13.13 -3.69
CA THR A 37 3.67 11.75 -3.44
C THR A 37 3.28 10.91 -4.64
N VAL A 38 4.16 10.02 -5.08
CA VAL A 38 3.85 9.07 -6.15
C VAL A 38 4.00 7.66 -5.61
N LEU A 39 3.00 6.82 -5.86
CA LEU A 39 3.06 5.38 -5.64
C LEU A 39 3.06 4.70 -7.00
N ALA A 40 3.87 3.66 -7.17
CA ALA A 40 3.89 2.90 -8.41
C ALA A 40 4.12 1.42 -8.15
N TYR A 41 3.63 0.58 -9.06
CA TYR A 41 4.11 -0.78 -9.20
C TYR A 41 4.85 -0.97 -10.52
N SER A 42 5.73 -1.97 -10.55
CA SER A 42 6.29 -2.47 -11.80
C SER A 42 6.42 -3.99 -11.76
N ASN A 43 5.96 -4.65 -12.81
CA ASN A 43 6.35 -6.01 -13.13
C ASN A 43 6.48 -6.15 -14.65
N ALA A 44 5.51 -6.80 -15.32
CA ALA A 44 5.37 -6.76 -16.77
C ALA A 44 4.81 -5.42 -17.27
N GLU A 45 4.01 -4.75 -16.45
CA GLU A 45 3.45 -3.43 -16.71
C GLU A 45 3.85 -2.45 -15.61
N GLN A 46 3.83 -1.16 -15.93
CA GLN A 46 4.06 -0.07 -14.98
C GLN A 46 2.78 0.74 -14.84
N TYR A 47 2.43 1.06 -13.60
CA TYR A 47 1.33 1.97 -13.31
C TYR A 47 1.68 2.82 -12.10
N SER A 48 1.28 4.08 -12.15
CA SER A 48 1.61 5.09 -11.14
C SER A 48 0.39 5.92 -10.75
N VAL A 49 0.33 6.27 -9.46
CA VAL A 49 -0.70 7.12 -8.86
C VAL A 49 0.01 8.28 -8.17
N ALA A 50 -0.33 9.50 -8.56
CA ALA A 50 0.12 10.72 -7.89
C ALA A 50 -0.91 11.21 -6.86
N ILE A 51 -0.43 11.63 -5.70
CA ILE A 51 -1.18 12.30 -4.64
C ILE A 51 -0.64 13.73 -4.54
N PRO A 52 -1.37 14.73 -5.08
CA PRO A 52 -0.91 16.11 -5.07
C PRO A 52 -0.76 16.68 -3.67
N LYS A 53 0.23 17.55 -3.48
CA LYS A 53 0.46 18.32 -2.24
C LYS A 53 -0.76 19.08 -1.77
N LYS A 54 -1.56 19.63 -2.70
CA LYS A 54 -2.81 20.34 -2.39
C LYS A 54 -3.81 19.41 -1.71
N VAL A 55 -4.00 18.21 -2.25
CA VAL A 55 -4.89 17.19 -1.65
C VAL A 55 -4.36 16.76 -0.28
N LYS A 56 -3.05 16.52 -0.15
CA LYS A 56 -2.42 16.16 1.14
C LYS A 56 -2.74 17.18 2.24
N ARG A 57 -2.60 18.47 1.95
CA ARG A 57 -2.90 19.57 2.88
C ARG A 57 -4.37 19.62 3.26
N GLN A 58 -5.27 19.49 2.29
CA GLN A 58 -6.72 19.54 2.53
C GLN A 58 -7.18 18.37 3.41
N VAL A 59 -6.68 17.17 3.14
CA VAL A 59 -7.01 15.97 3.94
C VAL A 59 -6.38 16.07 5.33
N GLN A 60 -5.12 16.50 5.44
CA GLN A 60 -4.48 16.74 6.74
C GLN A 60 -5.32 17.71 7.59
N GLU A 61 -5.77 18.82 7.01
CA GLU A 61 -6.58 19.81 7.71
C GLU A 61 -7.92 19.22 8.18
N PHE A 62 -8.58 18.42 7.35
CA PHE A 62 -9.80 17.72 7.74
C PHE A 62 -9.57 16.81 8.96
N PHE A 63 -8.54 15.97 8.94
CA PHE A 63 -8.21 15.08 10.05
C PHE A 63 -7.74 15.85 11.30
N ARG A 64 -7.02 16.97 11.13
CA ARG A 64 -6.56 17.83 12.23
C ARG A 64 -7.73 18.41 13.03
N ARG A 65 -8.79 18.87 12.34
CA ARG A 65 -10.01 19.39 12.99
C ARG A 65 -10.75 18.35 13.83
N GLN A 66 -10.53 17.07 13.56
CA GLN A 66 -11.11 15.95 14.28
C GLN A 66 -10.16 15.38 15.36
N GLY A 67 -9.00 15.99 15.59
CA GLY A 67 -7.98 15.49 16.52
C GLY A 67 -7.20 14.26 16.01
N LEU A 68 -7.40 13.85 14.75
CA LEU A 68 -6.86 12.61 14.16
C LEU A 68 -5.67 12.86 13.23
N THR A 69 -4.79 13.78 13.58
CA THR A 69 -3.75 14.34 12.68
C THR A 69 -2.77 13.31 12.11
N ARG A 70 -2.56 12.13 12.72
CA ARG A 70 -1.68 11.10 12.13
C ARG A 70 -2.38 10.21 11.10
N LEU A 71 -3.71 10.18 11.13
CA LEU A 71 -4.49 9.20 10.41
C LEU A 71 -4.58 9.50 8.92
N TYR A 72 -4.51 10.77 8.53
CA TYR A 72 -4.48 11.14 7.11
C TYR A 72 -3.32 10.49 6.36
N VAL A 73 -2.17 10.26 7.01
CA VAL A 73 -0.99 9.62 6.41
C VAL A 73 -1.33 8.22 5.95
N TYR A 74 -1.85 7.40 6.87
CA TYR A 74 -2.22 6.01 6.59
C TYR A 74 -3.40 5.93 5.64
N THR A 75 -4.39 6.82 5.80
CA THR A 75 -5.54 6.91 4.89
C THR A 75 -5.11 7.21 3.46
N LEU A 76 -4.28 8.23 3.23
CA LEU A 76 -3.83 8.58 1.87
C LEU A 76 -2.90 7.53 1.28
N PHE A 77 -2.02 6.94 2.09
CA PHE A 77 -1.16 5.83 1.64
C PHE A 77 -2.00 4.62 1.21
N SER A 78 -2.91 4.15 2.06
CA SER A 78 -3.83 3.06 1.75
C SER A 78 -4.73 3.36 0.56
N LEU A 79 -5.20 4.61 0.42
CA LEU A 79 -6.01 5.03 -0.72
C LEU A 79 -5.19 4.99 -2.02
N GLY A 80 -3.96 5.50 -2.00
CA GLY A 80 -3.06 5.44 -3.14
C GLY A 80 -2.79 4.00 -3.58
N ILE A 81 -2.54 3.09 -2.64
CA ILE A 81 -2.41 1.65 -2.92
C ILE A 81 -3.70 1.10 -3.52
N PHE A 82 -4.87 1.40 -2.95
CA PHE A 82 -6.15 0.98 -3.52
C PHE A 82 -6.31 1.43 -4.99
N TYR A 83 -5.91 2.67 -5.34
CA TYR A 83 -5.94 3.16 -6.72
C TYR A 83 -4.93 2.48 -7.64
N LEU A 84 -3.82 1.95 -7.12
CA LEU A 84 -2.93 1.07 -7.88
C LEU A 84 -3.59 -0.29 -8.11
N LEU A 85 -4.04 -0.93 -7.03
CA LEU A 85 -4.52 -2.31 -7.05
C LEU A 85 -5.81 -2.49 -7.85
N LYS A 86 -6.69 -1.47 -7.90
CA LYS A 86 -7.94 -1.56 -8.66
C LYS A 86 -7.69 -1.78 -10.17
N ASN A 87 -6.50 -1.49 -10.69
CA ASN A 87 -6.16 -1.68 -12.09
C ASN A 87 -5.53 -3.06 -12.38
N ILE A 88 -5.11 -3.78 -11.33
CA ILE A 88 -4.58 -5.14 -11.46
C ILE A 88 -5.77 -6.11 -11.55
N LYS A 89 -5.80 -6.95 -12.58
CA LYS A 89 -6.83 -7.98 -12.76
C LYS A 89 -6.38 -9.31 -12.16
N GLY A 90 -7.28 -10.01 -11.49
CA GLY A 90 -7.01 -11.31 -10.87
C GLY A 90 -6.32 -11.20 -9.50
N ARG A 91 -5.96 -12.36 -8.94
CA ARG A 91 -5.28 -12.46 -7.64
C ARG A 91 -3.77 -12.56 -7.86
N HIS A 92 -3.03 -11.64 -7.24
CA HIS A 92 -1.57 -11.63 -7.28
C HIS A 92 -1.01 -11.45 -5.87
N ASP A 93 0.24 -11.87 -5.67
CA ASP A 93 0.98 -11.50 -4.47
C ASP A 93 1.51 -10.08 -4.61
N ILE A 94 1.11 -9.20 -3.68
CA ILE A 94 1.54 -7.81 -3.64
C ILE A 94 2.51 -7.64 -2.48
N ILE A 95 3.72 -7.18 -2.81
CA ILE A 95 4.74 -6.82 -1.85
C ILE A 95 4.82 -5.30 -1.80
N ILE A 96 4.56 -4.73 -0.64
CA ILE A 96 4.61 -3.29 -0.41
C ILE A 96 5.84 -2.99 0.44
N ASP A 97 6.64 -2.02 0.03
CA ASP A 97 7.79 -1.62 0.84
C ASP A 97 7.36 -1.08 2.22
N LEU A 98 8.20 -1.33 3.22
CA LEU A 98 7.87 -1.08 4.62
C LEU A 98 8.11 0.39 4.97
N GLU A 99 7.20 1.25 4.51
CA GLU A 99 7.34 2.71 4.67
C GLU A 99 6.90 3.25 6.02
N TYR A 100 5.96 2.56 6.67
CA TYR A 100 5.41 2.97 7.97
C TYR A 100 5.49 1.81 8.98
N PRO A 101 6.69 1.55 9.55
CA PRO A 101 6.90 0.44 10.49
C PRO A 101 5.88 0.43 11.65
N GLY A 102 5.30 -0.75 11.91
CA GLY A 102 4.35 -0.95 13.01
C GLY A 102 2.92 -0.49 12.70
N ARG A 103 2.64 -0.04 11.47
CA ARG A 103 1.30 0.39 11.03
C ARG A 103 0.69 -0.52 9.96
N ASP A 104 1.38 -1.60 9.64
CA ASP A 104 1.03 -2.61 8.63
C ASP A 104 -0.41 -3.12 8.77
N LYS A 105 -0.83 -3.48 9.99
CA LYS A 105 -2.19 -3.98 10.27
C LYS A 105 -3.26 -2.95 9.94
N LEU A 106 -3.04 -1.70 10.34
CA LEU A 106 -3.93 -0.58 10.04
C LEU A 106 -3.98 -0.29 8.54
N ILE A 107 -2.82 -0.24 7.88
CA ILE A 107 -2.77 0.05 6.45
C ILE A 107 -3.50 -1.06 5.67
N LYS A 108 -3.31 -2.33 6.07
CA LYS A 108 -4.06 -3.48 5.53
C LYS A 108 -5.56 -3.37 5.75
N SER A 109 -6.01 -3.01 6.96
CA SER A 109 -7.45 -2.88 7.24
C SER A 109 -8.09 -1.76 6.42
N LEU A 110 -7.40 -0.63 6.27
CA LEU A 110 -7.84 0.48 5.41
C LEU A 110 -7.91 0.08 3.93
N ILE A 111 -6.88 -0.59 3.39
CA ILE A 111 -6.90 -1.09 2.00
C ILE A 111 -8.06 -2.07 1.81
N LYS A 112 -8.23 -3.01 2.74
CA LYS A 112 -9.32 -3.99 2.72
C LYS A 112 -10.68 -3.29 2.70
N ALA A 113 -10.90 -2.32 3.59
CA ALA A 113 -12.14 -1.55 3.63
C ALA A 113 -12.42 -0.83 2.30
N PHE A 114 -11.40 -0.23 1.67
CA PHE A 114 -11.56 0.41 0.37
C PHE A 114 -11.88 -0.58 -0.75
N MET A 115 -11.23 -1.75 -0.80
CA MET A 115 -11.47 -2.79 -1.80
C MET A 115 -12.87 -3.39 -1.69
N GLU A 116 -13.28 -3.75 -0.47
CA GLU A 116 -14.60 -4.34 -0.20
C GLU A 116 -15.73 -3.36 -0.50
N SER A 117 -15.56 -2.07 -0.16
CA SER A 117 -16.56 -1.04 -0.47
C SER A 117 -16.85 -0.85 -1.97
N ARG A 118 -16.05 -1.48 -2.83
CA ARG A 118 -16.18 -1.45 -4.29
C ARG A 118 -16.24 -2.85 -4.92
N ASN A 119 -16.55 -3.88 -4.13
CA ASN A 119 -16.64 -5.28 -4.57
C ASN A 119 -15.40 -5.73 -5.38
N ARG A 120 -14.21 -5.36 -4.91
CA ARG A 120 -12.94 -5.76 -5.53
C ARG A 120 -12.29 -6.88 -4.76
N ASP A 121 -11.75 -7.84 -5.51
CA ASP A 121 -11.04 -8.99 -4.97
C ASP A 121 -9.75 -8.54 -4.24
N ILE A 122 -9.56 -9.05 -3.03
CA ILE A 122 -8.40 -8.71 -2.21
C ILE A 122 -7.26 -9.66 -2.59
N SER A 123 -6.27 -9.11 -3.28
CA SER A 123 -5.00 -9.79 -3.50
C SER A 123 -4.23 -9.94 -2.18
N TYR A 124 -3.35 -10.95 -2.07
CA TYR A 124 -2.57 -11.16 -0.86
C TYR A 124 -1.53 -10.04 -0.71
N ILE A 125 -1.60 -9.29 0.39
CA ILE A 125 -0.71 -8.15 0.66
C ILE A 125 0.29 -8.52 1.75
N LYS A 126 1.58 -8.38 1.44
CA LYS A 126 2.70 -8.52 2.39
C LYS A 126 3.50 -7.22 2.45
N PHE A 127 3.82 -6.76 3.65
CA PHE A 127 4.83 -5.72 3.85
C PHE A 127 6.18 -6.37 4.06
N SER A 128 7.19 -5.86 3.37
CA SER A 128 8.56 -6.35 3.51
C SER A 128 9.53 -5.26 3.11
N ARG A 129 10.74 -5.26 3.64
CA ARG A 129 11.80 -4.39 3.14
C ARG A 129 12.16 -4.85 1.74
N ILE A 130 11.80 -4.06 0.74
CA ILE A 130 12.20 -4.33 -0.63
C ILE A 130 13.65 -3.83 -0.77
N GLY A 131 14.52 -4.64 -1.39
CA GLY A 131 15.96 -4.33 -1.50
C GLY A 131 16.25 -3.03 -2.26
N ASN A 132 17.52 -2.68 -2.43
CA ASN A 132 17.91 -1.42 -3.07
C ASN A 132 17.43 -1.31 -4.53
N ARG A 133 16.56 -0.33 -4.79
CA ARG A 133 16.15 0.16 -6.12
C ARG A 133 15.45 -0.87 -7.02
N PRO A 134 14.31 -1.44 -6.60
CA PRO A 134 13.46 -2.24 -7.47
C PRO A 134 13.01 -1.42 -8.69
N LYS A 135 12.55 -2.08 -9.76
CA LYS A 135 11.97 -1.38 -10.93
C LYS A 135 10.82 -0.43 -10.53
N ALA A 136 10.07 -0.75 -9.47
CA ALA A 136 8.97 0.06 -8.96
C ALA A 136 9.47 1.41 -8.41
N HIS A 137 10.68 1.43 -7.83
CA HIS A 137 11.35 2.64 -7.38
C HIS A 137 11.51 3.64 -8.52
N TYR A 138 12.06 3.18 -9.65
CA TYR A 138 12.28 4.03 -10.81
C TYR A 138 10.96 4.48 -11.44
N ALA A 139 9.92 3.63 -11.45
CA ALA A 139 8.59 4.01 -11.92
C ALA A 139 8.00 5.15 -11.09
N ALA A 140 8.06 5.07 -9.75
CA ALA A 140 7.59 6.13 -8.87
C ALA A 140 8.45 7.40 -9.00
N LYS A 141 9.78 7.23 -9.02
CA LYS A 141 10.74 8.34 -9.07
C LYS A 141 10.66 9.12 -10.39
N ASN A 142 10.53 8.46 -11.54
CA ASN A 142 10.44 9.15 -12.83
C ASN A 142 9.21 10.05 -12.93
N VAL A 143 8.11 9.62 -12.33
CA VAL A 143 6.89 10.44 -12.26
C VAL A 143 7.04 11.57 -11.24
N PHE A 144 7.66 11.30 -10.09
CA PHE A 144 7.96 12.32 -9.08
C PHE A 144 8.89 13.42 -9.62
N ASP A 145 9.93 13.04 -10.37
CA ASP A 145 10.85 13.94 -11.08
C ASP A 145 10.21 14.62 -12.31
N LYS A 146 8.92 14.36 -12.58
CA LYS A 146 8.14 14.88 -13.73
C LYS A 146 8.68 14.50 -15.11
N LYS A 147 9.50 13.45 -15.18
CA LYS A 147 9.99 12.88 -16.45
C LYS A 147 8.87 12.12 -17.19
N VAL A 148 7.92 11.58 -16.43
CA VAL A 148 6.77 10.82 -16.95
C VAL A 148 5.50 11.33 -16.26
N LYS A 149 4.37 11.37 -16.98
CA LYS A 149 3.07 11.72 -16.39
C LYS A 149 2.51 10.54 -15.57
N PRO A 150 1.85 10.78 -14.42
CA PRO A 150 1.20 9.71 -13.68
C PRO A 150 0.03 9.13 -14.47
N ASN A 151 -0.23 7.83 -14.31
CA ASN A 151 -1.41 7.20 -14.93
C ASN A 151 -2.70 7.66 -14.26
N TYR A 152 -2.65 7.98 -12.98
CA TYR A 152 -3.78 8.53 -12.24
C TYR A 152 -3.32 9.61 -11.25
N THR A 153 -4.13 10.65 -11.09
CA THR A 153 -3.90 11.68 -10.09
C THR A 153 -5.10 11.71 -9.13
N ILE A 154 -4.85 11.46 -7.85
CA ILE A 154 -5.87 11.48 -6.81
C ILE A 154 -6.39 12.91 -6.63
N LYS A 155 -7.71 13.06 -6.69
CA LYS A 155 -8.43 14.30 -6.39
C LYS A 155 -9.02 14.26 -4.98
N LEU A 156 -9.43 15.41 -4.46
CA LEU A 156 -10.11 15.46 -3.16
C LEU A 156 -11.43 14.67 -3.17
N GLU A 157 -12.14 14.66 -4.29
CA GLU A 157 -13.36 13.87 -4.50
C GLU A 157 -13.11 12.36 -4.33
N ASP A 158 -11.97 11.86 -4.77
CA ASP A 158 -11.60 10.44 -4.59
C ASP A 158 -11.51 10.07 -3.12
N VAL A 159 -10.92 10.97 -2.32
CA VAL A 159 -10.78 10.81 -0.87
C VAL A 159 -12.17 10.81 -0.24
N ASN A 160 -12.99 11.81 -0.54
CA ASN A 160 -14.34 11.92 0.00
C ASN A 160 -15.20 10.70 -0.35
N ASN A 161 -15.14 10.23 -1.60
CA ASN A 161 -15.89 9.08 -2.06
C ASN A 161 -15.43 7.78 -1.38
N ALA A 162 -14.11 7.61 -1.19
CA ALA A 162 -13.57 6.47 -0.47
C ALA A 162 -13.98 6.48 1.01
N LEU A 163 -13.90 7.64 1.68
CA LEU A 163 -14.27 7.78 3.09
C LEU A 163 -15.78 7.58 3.32
N LYS A 164 -16.65 8.11 2.44
CA LYS A 164 -18.10 7.91 2.52
C LYS A 164 -18.48 6.43 2.38
N LYS A 165 -17.96 5.74 1.35
CA LYS A 165 -18.29 4.34 1.08
C LYS A 165 -17.71 3.36 2.11
N ALA A 166 -16.55 3.67 2.66
CA ALA A 166 -15.94 2.87 3.73
C ALA A 166 -16.42 3.28 5.14
N GLY A 167 -17.31 4.29 5.26
CA GLY A 167 -17.60 5.01 6.49
C GLY A 167 -18.04 4.16 7.70
N GLY A 168 -18.72 3.03 7.50
CA GLY A 168 -19.04 2.10 8.59
C GLY A 168 -17.80 1.41 9.16
N ARG A 169 -16.94 0.88 8.28
CA ARG A 169 -15.71 0.15 8.63
C ARG A 169 -14.56 1.07 9.05
N LEU A 170 -14.55 2.30 8.54
CA LEU A 170 -13.59 3.33 8.95
C LEU A 170 -13.81 3.77 10.40
N ARG A 171 -15.07 3.88 10.86
CA ARG A 171 -15.36 4.19 12.28
C ARG A 171 -14.79 3.14 13.22
N GLU A 172 -14.86 1.85 12.86
CA GLU A 172 -14.29 0.74 13.62
C GLU A 172 -12.74 0.74 13.60
N CYS A 173 -12.14 1.08 12.45
CA CYS A 173 -10.69 1.29 12.36
C CYS A 173 -10.23 2.52 13.16
N PHE A 174 -11.08 3.54 13.27
CA PHE A 174 -10.78 4.77 14.01
C PHE A 174 -11.01 4.61 15.51
N SER A 175 -12.02 3.86 15.96
CA SER A 175 -12.26 3.60 17.39
C SER A 175 -11.06 2.89 18.02
N THR A 176 -10.61 1.79 17.40
CA THR A 176 -9.41 1.05 17.82
C THR A 176 -8.12 1.88 17.85
N LEU A 177 -8.06 2.97 17.07
CA LEU A 177 -6.93 3.89 17.04
C LEU A 177 -7.04 5.04 18.03
N VAL A 178 -8.25 5.56 18.26
CA VAL A 178 -8.51 6.54 19.30
C VAL A 178 -8.10 5.93 20.64
N ASP A 179 -8.53 4.69 20.91
CA ASP A 179 -8.14 3.93 22.10
C ASP A 179 -6.62 3.75 22.22
N ALA A 180 -5.94 3.46 21.11
CA ALA A 180 -4.48 3.31 21.08
C ALA A 180 -3.70 4.64 21.21
N GLN A 181 -4.34 5.78 20.91
CA GLN A 181 -3.75 7.12 21.05
C GLN A 181 -4.10 7.77 22.40
N SER A 182 -5.17 7.33 23.06
CA SER A 182 -5.59 7.77 24.39
C SER A 182 -5.00 6.94 25.54
N GLN A 183 -4.36 5.79 25.26
CA GLN A 183 -3.54 5.13 26.28
C GLN A 183 -2.34 6.01 26.65
N PRO A 184 -2.11 6.31 27.94
CA PRO A 184 -0.88 6.95 28.35
C PRO A 184 0.30 6.06 27.95
N MET A 185 1.36 6.64 27.43
CA MET A 185 2.65 5.96 27.23
C MET A 185 3.25 5.58 28.60
N THR A 186 2.66 4.63 29.32
CA THR A 186 3.23 4.07 30.54
C THR A 186 3.80 2.71 30.24
N LYS A 187 5.12 2.67 30.07
CA LYS A 187 6.05 1.92 30.93
C LYS A 187 7.45 2.04 30.34
N SER A 188 8.22 2.99 30.87
CA SER A 188 9.68 2.93 30.82
C SER A 188 10.12 1.60 31.43
N ILE A 189 10.84 0.79 30.66
CA ILE A 189 11.53 -0.40 31.17
C ILE A 189 12.56 0.09 32.21
N PRO A 190 12.56 -0.39 33.46
CA PRO A 190 13.56 0.02 34.44
C PRO A 190 14.93 -0.51 34.01
N LYS A 191 15.90 0.39 33.78
CA LYS A 191 17.32 0.02 33.67
C LYS A 191 17.78 -0.51 35.03
N LYS A 192 17.93 -1.83 35.17
CA LYS A 192 18.75 -2.42 36.24
C LYS A 192 20.18 -1.90 36.07
N ARG A 193 20.57 -0.95 36.92
CA ARG A 193 21.99 -0.63 37.14
C ARG A 193 22.57 -1.77 37.97
N ASN A 194 23.36 -2.63 37.35
CA ASN A 194 24.22 -3.56 38.08
C ASN A 194 25.31 -2.72 38.78
N LYS A 195 25.30 -2.70 40.11
CA LYS A 195 26.47 -2.29 40.91
C LYS A 195 27.45 -3.46 40.89
N VAL A 196 28.59 -3.26 40.23
CA VAL A 196 29.78 -4.09 40.44
C VAL A 196 30.36 -3.66 41.79
N LYS A 197 30.51 -4.62 42.71
CA LYS A 197 31.34 -4.48 43.91
C LYS A 197 32.76 -4.92 43.57
#